data_AF-A0A3B6VTD4-F1
#
_entry.id   AF-A0A3B6VTD4-F1
#
_cell.length_a   1.000
_cell.length_b   1.000
_cell.length_c   1.000
_cell.angle_alpha   90.00
_cell.angle_beta   90.00
_cell.angle_gamma   90.00
#
_symmetry.space_group_name_H-M   'P 1'
#
loop_
_entity.id
_entity.type
_entity.pdbx_description
1 polymer ?
#
loop_
_entity_poly.entity_id
_entity_poly.type
_entity_poly.pdbx_seq_one_letter_code
_entity_poly.pdbx_strand_id
1 'polypeptide(L)'
;MNKTEAKNILTDIFNLKSYIEEEIAKLPTRFNIVDSIVGAHKETSNTKLLGSFLDCIFEKDYKFINSLLEYIKNNCNIDSFKEIDFYNEYITINIEKEVVINKEEKGKIDILLTSDNYNIIIENKINTRDSENQLQKYYNAIPNRTNTYLIYLTRNGDEPKNNFYNKEKLILLSHKTIIDWLESIKEKEEVKNNDSLYSAIIQIIETEQIITNSLEGDIMKEEIKKYFNNKYPNKFKEYPEVINYTKLLKSAIEAVADIFYNYFENNIEYYILKLINDSEIKKIIK
;
A
#
# COMPACT_ATOMS: atom_id res chain seq x y z
N MET A 1 -29.18 26.13 10.71
CA MET A 1 -28.52 26.69 9.50
C MET A 1 -29.55 27.33 8.58
N ASN A 2 -29.35 28.57 8.13
CA ASN A 2 -30.30 29.23 7.23
C ASN A 2 -30.08 28.87 5.74
N LYS A 3 -31.08 29.13 4.88
CA LYS A 3 -31.05 28.76 3.45
C LYS A 3 -29.87 29.35 2.68
N THR A 4 -29.43 30.55 3.06
CA THR A 4 -28.28 31.23 2.47
C THR A 4 -26.97 30.56 2.86
N GLU A 5 -26.82 30.16 4.12
CA GLU A 5 -25.67 29.40 4.61
C GLU A 5 -25.56 28.04 3.94
N ALA A 6 -26.67 27.31 3.79
CA ALA A 6 -26.69 26.02 3.10
C ALA A 6 -26.25 26.14 1.64
N LYS A 7 -26.72 27.19 0.94
CA LYS A 7 -26.32 27.50 -0.45
C LYS A 7 -24.83 27.82 -0.57
N ASN A 8 -24.28 28.55 0.39
CA ASN A 8 -22.85 28.88 0.41
C ASN A 8 -21.98 27.64 0.62
N ILE A 9 -22.34 26.75 1.55
CA ILE A 9 -21.61 25.49 1.78
C ILE A 9 -21.67 24.60 0.53
N LEU A 10 -22.82 24.49 -0.14
CA LEU A 10 -22.94 23.74 -1.39
C LEU A 10 -22.05 24.31 -2.50
N THR A 11 -22.00 25.63 -2.63
CA THR A 11 -21.16 26.32 -3.61
C THR A 11 -19.67 26.06 -3.32
N ASP A 12 -19.28 26.04 -2.06
CA ASP A 12 -17.93 25.70 -1.64
C ASP A 12 -17.57 24.24 -1.92
N ILE A 13 -18.51 23.30 -1.76
CA ILE A 13 -18.30 21.89 -2.15
C ILE A 13 -18.02 21.78 -3.65
N PHE A 14 -18.71 22.56 -4.49
CA PHE A 14 -18.45 22.58 -5.93
C PHE A 14 -17.07 23.17 -6.28
N ASN A 15 -16.63 24.18 -5.54
CA ASN A 15 -15.32 24.83 -5.74
C ASN A 15 -14.17 24.08 -5.06
N LEU A 16 -14.47 23.12 -4.19
CA LEU A 16 -13.49 22.37 -3.40
C LEU A 16 -12.49 21.62 -4.27
N LYS A 17 -12.93 21.11 -5.42
CA LYS A 17 -12.05 20.42 -6.37
C LYS A 17 -10.91 21.34 -6.84
N SER A 18 -11.23 22.55 -7.30
CA SER A 18 -10.22 23.51 -7.77
C SER A 18 -9.29 23.96 -6.66
N TYR A 19 -9.82 24.19 -5.45
CA TYR A 19 -8.99 24.51 -4.29
C TYR A 19 -7.98 23.40 -3.97
N ILE A 20 -8.43 22.13 -3.95
CA ILE A 20 -7.55 20.98 -3.71
C ILE A 20 -6.49 20.86 -4.80
N GLU A 21 -6.87 21.02 -6.07
CA GLU A 21 -5.94 20.96 -7.20
C GLU A 21 -4.85 22.04 -7.08
N GLU A 22 -5.21 23.25 -6.64
CA GLU A 22 -4.26 24.33 -6.37
C GLU A 22 -3.34 24.04 -5.18
N GLU A 23 -3.84 23.47 -4.08
CA GLU A 23 -3.00 23.11 -2.93
C GLU A 23 -2.05 21.94 -3.24
N ILE A 24 -2.51 20.93 -3.99
CA ILE A 24 -1.65 19.83 -4.47
C ILE A 24 -0.51 20.38 -5.34
N ALA A 25 -0.80 21.37 -6.19
CA ALA A 25 0.21 22.01 -7.05
C ALA A 25 1.28 22.81 -6.28
N LYS A 26 1.01 23.20 -5.02
CA LYS A 26 1.98 23.90 -4.15
C LYS A 26 2.91 22.95 -3.41
N LEU A 27 2.61 21.65 -3.41
CA LEU A 27 3.44 20.67 -2.72
C LEU A 27 4.82 20.60 -3.39
N PRO A 28 5.88 20.36 -2.60
CA PRO A 28 7.22 20.19 -3.16
C PRO A 28 7.23 19.08 -4.21
N THR A 29 8.09 19.24 -5.22
CA THR A 29 8.24 18.26 -6.30
C THR A 29 8.49 16.88 -5.72
N ARG A 30 7.60 15.95 -6.03
CA ARG A 30 7.73 14.55 -5.61
C ARG A 30 8.42 13.76 -6.68
N PHE A 31 9.40 12.96 -6.27
CA PHE A 31 10.12 12.07 -7.17
C PHE A 31 9.70 10.63 -6.88
N ASN A 32 9.06 9.95 -7.83
CA ASN A 32 8.77 8.53 -7.69
C ASN A 32 9.95 7.72 -8.21
N ILE A 33 10.78 7.18 -7.32
CA ILE A 33 11.94 6.36 -7.71
C ILE A 33 11.50 5.15 -8.55
N VAL A 34 10.43 4.46 -8.14
CA VAL A 34 9.96 3.23 -8.80
C VAL A 34 9.49 3.51 -10.23
N ASP A 35 8.71 4.57 -10.43
CA ASP A 35 8.24 4.97 -11.76
C ASP A 35 9.38 5.54 -12.62
N SER A 36 10.40 6.13 -12.01
CA SER A 36 11.53 6.76 -12.71
C SER A 36 12.55 5.76 -13.26
N ILE A 37 12.67 4.57 -12.65
CA ILE A 37 13.67 3.57 -13.06
C ILE A 37 13.09 2.60 -14.10
N VAL A 38 11.87 2.07 -13.92
CA VAL A 38 11.32 1.03 -14.82
C VAL A 38 9.79 1.08 -14.98
N GLY A 39 9.25 2.15 -15.58
CA GLY A 39 7.90 2.24 -16.14
C GLY A 39 6.85 1.20 -15.69
N ALA A 40 6.62 0.16 -16.49
CA ALA A 40 5.53 -0.83 -16.30
C ALA A 40 5.79 -1.92 -15.24
N HIS A 41 7.00 -2.03 -14.68
CA HIS A 41 7.39 -3.11 -13.77
C HIS A 41 7.45 -2.67 -12.31
N LYS A 42 6.40 -1.96 -11.85
CA LYS A 42 6.35 -1.35 -10.53
C LYS A 42 6.64 -2.34 -9.38
N GLU A 43 6.08 -3.55 -9.43
CA GLU A 43 6.31 -4.60 -8.41
C GLU A 43 7.78 -5.00 -8.35
N THR A 44 8.41 -5.33 -9.49
CA THR A 44 9.83 -5.71 -9.53
C THR A 44 10.75 -4.57 -9.07
N SER A 45 10.47 -3.34 -9.50
CA SER A 45 11.25 -2.17 -9.09
C SER A 45 11.11 -1.85 -7.62
N ASN A 46 9.89 -1.91 -7.07
CA ASN A 46 9.65 -1.71 -5.65
C ASN A 46 10.26 -2.85 -4.81
N THR A 47 10.17 -4.10 -5.25
CA THR A 47 10.86 -5.25 -4.64
C THR A 47 12.37 -5.03 -4.54
N LYS A 48 13.00 -4.52 -5.62
CA LYS A 48 14.44 -4.20 -5.61
C LYS A 48 14.77 -3.06 -4.65
N LEU A 49 13.98 -1.99 -4.67
CA LEU A 49 14.16 -0.84 -3.80
C LEU A 49 14.02 -1.24 -2.33
N LEU A 50 12.86 -1.81 -1.97
CA LEU A 50 12.53 -2.25 -0.62
C LEU A 50 13.52 -3.30 -0.14
N GLY A 51 13.77 -4.35 -0.92
CA GLY A 51 14.71 -5.41 -0.54
C GLY A 51 16.16 -4.91 -0.38
N SER A 52 16.57 -3.86 -1.09
CA SER A 52 17.90 -3.26 -0.88
C SER A 52 17.93 -2.38 0.36
N PHE A 53 16.86 -1.62 0.62
CA PHE A 53 16.74 -0.82 1.84
C PHE A 53 16.73 -1.70 3.10
N LEU A 54 15.97 -2.81 3.06
CA LEU A 54 15.88 -3.78 4.15
C LEU A 54 17.22 -4.44 4.48
N ASP A 55 18.15 -4.51 3.51
CA ASP A 55 19.47 -5.11 3.66
C ASP A 55 20.54 -4.15 4.20
N CYS A 56 20.22 -2.85 4.28
CA CYS A 56 21.14 -1.86 4.83
C CYS A 56 21.27 -2.00 6.36
N ILE A 57 22.49 -1.78 6.85
CA ILE A 57 22.81 -1.75 8.29
C ILE A 57 22.10 -0.55 8.95
N PHE A 58 21.53 -0.80 10.12
CA PHE A 58 20.72 0.07 10.95
C PHE A 58 20.82 -0.36 12.42
N GLU A 59 20.88 0.57 13.38
CA GLU A 59 21.00 0.32 14.83
C GLU A 59 21.99 -0.78 15.23
N LYS A 60 23.17 -0.43 15.77
CA LYS A 60 24.07 -1.43 16.40
C LYS A 60 24.34 -2.67 15.52
N ASP A 61 24.62 -2.43 14.23
CA ASP A 61 24.94 -3.44 13.22
C ASP A 61 23.80 -4.39 12.79
N TYR A 62 22.56 -4.18 13.24
CA TYR A 62 21.40 -4.88 12.68
C TYR A 62 21.04 -4.35 11.29
N LYS A 63 20.09 -4.96 10.59
CA LYS A 63 19.60 -4.46 9.31
C LYS A 63 18.23 -3.80 9.48
N PHE A 64 17.80 -2.97 8.54
CA PHE A 64 16.44 -2.41 8.55
C PHE A 64 15.36 -3.49 8.63
N ILE A 65 15.60 -4.67 8.05
CA ILE A 65 14.67 -5.79 8.15
C ILE A 65 14.37 -6.19 9.60
N ASN A 66 15.35 -6.13 10.51
CA ASN A 66 15.15 -6.49 11.91
C ASN A 66 14.09 -5.57 12.55
N SER A 67 14.17 -4.26 12.26
CA SER A 67 13.19 -3.29 12.73
C SER A 67 11.80 -3.51 12.13
N LEU A 68 11.71 -3.82 10.83
CA LEU A 68 10.42 -4.12 10.18
C LEU A 68 9.79 -5.40 10.78
N LEU A 69 10.58 -6.45 10.97
CA LEU A 69 10.09 -7.71 11.53
C LEU A 69 9.60 -7.55 12.97
N GLU A 70 10.30 -6.75 13.79
CA GLU A 70 9.86 -6.42 15.14
C GLU A 70 8.57 -5.57 15.12
N TYR A 71 8.45 -4.62 14.19
CA TYR A 71 7.21 -3.88 13.99
C TYR A 71 6.05 -4.83 13.62
N ILE A 72 6.26 -5.77 12.69
CA ILE A 72 5.25 -6.76 12.29
C ILE A 72 4.88 -7.67 13.46
N LYS A 73 5.86 -8.14 14.23
CA LYS A 73 5.64 -8.99 15.40
C LYS A 73 4.71 -8.32 16.41
N ASN A 74 4.90 -7.03 16.66
CA ASN A 74 4.07 -6.27 17.58
C ASN A 74 2.64 -6.01 17.06
N ASN A 75 2.39 -6.19 15.77
CA ASN A 75 1.11 -5.86 15.13
C ASN A 75 0.38 -7.05 14.46
N CYS A 76 0.98 -8.25 14.42
CA CYS A 76 0.36 -9.44 13.84
C CYS A 76 -0.33 -10.32 14.90
N ASN A 77 -1.07 -11.34 14.44
CA ASN A 77 -1.78 -12.30 15.31
C ASN A 77 -1.19 -13.72 15.24
N ILE A 78 0.06 -13.87 14.82
CA ILE A 78 0.72 -15.17 14.72
C ILE A 78 1.63 -15.38 15.91
N ASP A 79 1.20 -16.19 16.88
CA ASP A 79 1.93 -16.40 18.14
C ASP A 79 3.34 -16.93 17.91
N SER A 80 3.52 -17.91 17.02
CA SER A 80 4.86 -18.46 16.73
C SER A 80 5.80 -17.45 16.07
N PHE A 81 5.27 -16.41 15.41
CA PHE A 81 6.07 -15.31 14.86
C PHE A 81 6.49 -14.34 15.97
N LYS A 82 5.62 -14.12 16.96
CA LYS A 82 5.89 -13.26 18.12
C LYS A 82 6.98 -13.80 19.03
N GLU A 83 7.17 -15.12 19.04
CA GLU A 83 8.22 -15.78 19.82
C GLU A 83 9.63 -15.56 19.23
N ILE A 84 9.76 -15.06 18.00
CA ILE A 84 11.06 -14.85 17.37
C ILE A 84 11.71 -13.59 17.95
N ASP A 85 12.99 -13.74 18.33
CA ASP A 85 13.88 -12.62 18.64
C ASP A 85 14.60 -12.16 17.38
N PHE A 86 14.13 -11.06 16.79
CA PHE A 86 14.72 -10.47 15.59
C PHE A 86 15.99 -9.66 15.88
N TYR A 87 16.35 -9.42 17.13
CA TYR A 87 17.57 -8.71 17.54
C TYR A 87 18.57 -9.63 18.23
N ASN A 88 18.48 -10.93 17.96
CA ASN A 88 19.45 -11.91 18.46
C ASN A 88 20.78 -11.78 17.70
N GLU A 89 21.84 -11.36 18.39
CA GLU A 89 23.18 -11.15 17.84
C GLU A 89 23.83 -12.41 17.23
N TYR A 90 23.34 -13.60 17.58
CA TYR A 90 23.82 -14.87 17.04
C TYR A 90 23.11 -15.29 15.74
N ILE A 91 22.09 -14.55 15.30
CA ILE A 91 21.33 -14.85 14.09
C ILE A 91 21.73 -13.89 12.98
N THR A 92 22.29 -14.44 11.90
CA THR A 92 22.52 -13.68 10.66
C THR A 92 21.33 -13.85 9.72
N ILE A 93 20.79 -12.73 9.23
CA ILE A 93 19.72 -12.72 8.22
C ILE A 93 20.33 -12.41 6.85
N ASN A 94 20.19 -13.36 5.93
CA ASN A 94 20.51 -13.16 4.51
C ASN A 94 19.25 -12.73 3.77
N ILE A 95 19.39 -11.74 2.88
CA ILE A 95 18.29 -11.20 2.08
C ILE A 95 18.59 -11.43 0.61
N GLU A 96 17.74 -12.22 -0.05
CA GLU A 96 17.82 -12.44 -1.49
C GLU A 96 16.57 -11.85 -2.16
N LYS A 97 16.77 -11.19 -3.30
CA LYS A 97 15.71 -10.60 -4.11
C LYS A 97 15.53 -11.44 -5.36
N GLU A 98 14.29 -11.56 -5.84
CA GLU A 98 13.99 -12.20 -7.12
C GLU A 98 14.47 -13.67 -7.21
N VAL A 99 14.26 -14.45 -6.14
CA VAL A 99 14.76 -15.84 -6.02
C VAL A 99 13.94 -16.79 -6.89
N VAL A 100 14.60 -17.42 -7.86
CA VAL A 100 13.97 -18.40 -8.75
C VAL A 100 13.84 -19.75 -8.03
N ILE A 101 12.61 -20.20 -7.80
CA ILE A 101 12.33 -21.45 -7.08
C ILE A 101 12.42 -22.71 -7.96
N ASN A 102 12.18 -22.57 -9.27
CA ASN A 102 12.38 -23.64 -10.25
C ASN A 102 12.54 -23.01 -11.64
N LYS A 103 13.59 -23.41 -12.38
CA LYS A 103 13.85 -22.93 -13.75
C LYS A 103 12.76 -23.35 -14.75
N GLU A 104 12.05 -24.43 -14.47
CA GLU A 104 11.01 -24.98 -15.36
C GLU A 104 9.62 -24.41 -15.10
N GLU A 105 9.26 -24.12 -13.84
CA GLU A 105 7.91 -23.69 -13.44
C GLU A 105 7.71 -22.15 -13.37
N LYS A 106 8.74 -21.37 -13.73
CA LYS A 106 8.68 -19.89 -13.80
C LYS A 106 8.16 -19.19 -12.53
N GLY A 107 8.50 -19.71 -11.36
CA GLY A 107 8.20 -19.07 -10.07
C GLY A 107 9.40 -18.25 -9.56
N LYS A 108 9.12 -17.05 -9.04
CA LYS A 108 10.15 -16.16 -8.50
C LYS A 108 9.63 -15.49 -7.22
N ILE A 109 10.26 -15.79 -6.09
CA ILE A 109 9.98 -15.13 -4.83
C ILE A 109 10.52 -13.70 -4.92
N ASP A 110 9.72 -12.70 -4.53
CA ASP A 110 10.15 -11.31 -4.58
C ASP A 110 11.29 -11.02 -3.60
N ILE A 111 11.12 -11.35 -2.32
CA ILE A 111 12.20 -11.26 -1.31
C ILE A 111 12.16 -12.51 -0.43
N LEU A 112 13.31 -13.14 -0.24
CA LEU A 112 13.51 -14.26 0.66
C LEU A 112 14.50 -13.87 1.75
N LEU A 113 14.08 -14.03 3.00
CA LEU A 113 14.94 -13.94 4.17
C LEU A 113 15.27 -15.35 4.65
N THR A 114 16.56 -15.66 4.77
CA THR A 114 17.02 -16.94 5.32
C THR A 114 17.92 -16.71 6.52
N SER A 115 17.79 -17.60 7.50
CA SER A 115 18.64 -17.70 8.67
C SER A 115 18.70 -19.16 9.12
N ASP A 116 19.55 -19.46 10.11
CA ASP A 116 19.61 -20.80 10.68
C ASP A 116 18.33 -21.20 11.44
N ASN A 117 17.50 -20.24 11.85
CA ASN A 117 16.36 -20.46 12.73
C ASN A 117 15.00 -20.34 12.06
N TYR A 118 14.88 -19.49 11.04
CA TYR A 118 13.62 -19.21 10.34
C TYR A 118 13.85 -18.73 8.91
N ASN A 119 12.81 -18.88 8.10
CA ASN A 119 12.72 -18.31 6.76
C ASN A 119 11.50 -17.40 6.66
N ILE A 120 11.61 -16.32 5.91
CA ILE A 120 10.48 -15.42 5.65
C ILE A 120 10.43 -15.10 4.16
N ILE A 121 9.33 -15.45 3.54
CA ILE A 121 9.00 -15.10 2.15
C ILE A 121 8.23 -13.79 2.22
N ILE A 122 8.65 -12.76 1.48
CA ILE A 122 7.85 -11.56 1.26
C ILE A 122 7.47 -11.54 -0.22
N GLU A 123 6.18 -11.64 -0.49
CA GLU A 123 5.61 -11.47 -1.83
C GLU A 123 4.97 -10.09 -1.94
N ASN A 124 5.38 -9.32 -2.94
CA ASN A 124 5.05 -7.91 -3.08
C ASN A 124 4.08 -7.68 -4.26
N LYS A 125 2.89 -7.17 -3.99
CA LYS A 125 1.81 -6.99 -4.98
C LYS A 125 1.27 -5.58 -4.96
N ILE A 126 1.38 -4.91 -6.10
CA ILE A 126 0.90 -3.54 -6.29
C ILE A 126 -0.36 -3.52 -7.16
N ASN A 127 -0.31 -4.21 -8.31
CA ASN A 127 -1.34 -4.10 -9.35
C ASN A 127 -1.96 -5.45 -9.73
N THR A 128 -1.18 -6.53 -9.63
CA THR A 128 -1.61 -7.83 -10.17
C THR A 128 -2.06 -8.77 -9.07
N ARG A 129 -3.03 -9.62 -9.41
CA ARG A 129 -3.51 -10.70 -8.55
C ARG A 129 -2.66 -11.94 -8.82
N ASP A 130 -2.48 -12.76 -7.78
CA ASP A 130 -1.66 -13.97 -7.86
C ASP A 130 -2.05 -14.91 -8.99
N SER A 131 -1.02 -15.56 -9.55
CA SER A 131 -1.21 -16.78 -10.33
C SER A 131 -1.64 -17.94 -9.43
N GLU A 132 -2.33 -18.93 -9.99
CA GLU A 132 -2.89 -20.04 -9.22
C GLU A 132 -1.83 -20.77 -8.36
N ASN A 133 -2.11 -20.89 -7.05
CA ASN A 133 -1.28 -21.56 -6.05
C ASN A 133 0.16 -21.00 -5.86
N GLN A 134 0.43 -19.76 -6.28
CA GLN A 134 1.77 -19.14 -6.22
C GLN A 134 2.40 -19.20 -4.82
N LEU A 135 1.69 -18.69 -3.81
CA LEU A 135 2.20 -18.66 -2.43
C LEU A 135 2.51 -20.05 -1.87
N GLN A 136 1.66 -21.04 -2.18
CA GLN A 136 1.86 -22.42 -1.75
C GLN A 136 3.10 -23.04 -2.42
N LYS A 137 3.33 -22.76 -3.71
CA LYS A 137 4.54 -23.20 -4.41
C LYS A 137 5.80 -22.63 -3.75
N TYR A 138 5.75 -21.35 -3.37
CA TYR A 138 6.89 -20.65 -2.78
C TYR A 138 7.22 -21.22 -1.41
N TYR A 139 6.20 -21.39 -0.57
CA TYR A 139 6.33 -22.06 0.71
C TYR A 139 6.87 -23.48 0.58
N ASN A 140 6.40 -24.24 -0.42
CA ASN A 140 6.83 -25.61 -0.65
C ASN A 140 8.29 -25.72 -1.12
N ALA A 141 8.82 -24.69 -1.79
CA ALA A 141 10.19 -24.66 -2.31
C ALA A 141 11.25 -24.46 -1.22
N ILE A 142 10.87 -23.95 -0.04
CA ILE A 142 11.81 -23.71 1.06
C ILE A 142 12.14 -25.01 1.81
N PRO A 143 13.43 -25.37 1.98
CA PRO A 143 13.85 -26.46 2.84
C PRO A 143 13.51 -26.17 4.32
N ASN A 144 13.07 -27.18 5.08
CA ASN A 144 12.72 -27.05 6.52
C ASN A 144 11.67 -25.97 6.84
N ARG A 145 10.40 -26.28 6.50
CA ARG A 145 9.27 -25.35 6.53
C ARG A 145 8.71 -25.00 7.91
N THR A 146 9.14 -25.69 8.98
CA THR A 146 8.58 -25.55 10.33
C THR A 146 8.56 -24.10 10.83
N ASN A 147 9.65 -23.37 10.58
CA ASN A 147 9.81 -21.96 10.94
C ASN A 147 9.83 -21.06 9.69
N THR A 148 9.03 -21.39 8.68
CA THR A 148 8.84 -20.56 7.49
C THR A 148 7.56 -19.75 7.61
N TYR A 149 7.66 -18.44 7.37
CA TYR A 149 6.55 -17.50 7.35
C TYR A 149 6.43 -16.87 5.98
N LEU A 150 5.21 -16.45 5.63
CA LEU A 150 4.92 -15.75 4.38
C LEU A 150 4.26 -14.43 4.71
N ILE A 151 4.92 -13.34 4.34
CA ILE A 151 4.37 -11.99 4.34
C ILE A 151 3.83 -11.72 2.94
N TYR A 152 2.53 -11.51 2.85
CA TYR A 152 1.86 -11.10 1.62
C TYR A 152 1.62 -9.59 1.70
N LEU A 153 2.54 -8.83 1.11
CA LEU A 153 2.51 -7.37 1.07
C LEU A 153 1.72 -6.94 -0.17
N THR A 154 0.50 -6.48 0.05
CA THR A 154 -0.35 -5.99 -1.04
C THR A 154 -0.60 -4.50 -0.91
N ARG A 155 -1.18 -3.89 -1.94
CA ARG A 155 -1.63 -2.50 -1.88
C ARG A 155 -2.49 -2.18 -0.65
N ASN A 156 -3.48 -3.01 -0.35
CA ASN A 156 -4.52 -2.73 0.67
C ASN A 156 -4.59 -3.76 1.80
N GLY A 157 -3.67 -4.72 1.88
CA GLY A 157 -3.76 -5.82 2.84
C GLY A 157 -4.77 -6.90 2.44
N ASP A 158 -5.01 -7.05 1.14
CA ASP A 158 -5.95 -8.00 0.57
C ASP A 158 -5.52 -9.45 0.84
N GLU A 159 -6.49 -10.34 1.05
CA GLU A 159 -6.23 -11.78 1.12
C GLU A 159 -5.80 -12.32 -0.25
N PRO A 160 -4.90 -13.33 -0.29
CA PRO A 160 -4.60 -14.03 -1.52
C PRO A 160 -5.86 -14.76 -2.02
N LYS A 161 -6.08 -14.72 -3.33
CA LYS A 161 -7.27 -15.35 -3.94
C LYS A 161 -7.29 -16.88 -3.85
N ASN A 162 -6.12 -17.49 -3.71
CA ASN A 162 -5.95 -18.94 -3.73
C ASN A 162 -5.74 -19.48 -2.32
N ASN A 163 -6.08 -20.75 -2.12
CA ASN A 163 -5.94 -21.42 -0.84
C ASN A 163 -4.45 -21.64 -0.50
N PHE A 164 -3.88 -20.73 0.27
CA PHE A 164 -2.70 -21.03 1.09
C PHE A 164 -3.16 -21.78 2.34
N TYR A 165 -2.72 -23.03 2.49
CA TYR A 165 -3.29 -23.92 3.52
C TYR A 165 -2.75 -23.64 4.92
N ASN A 166 -1.54 -23.09 5.05
CA ASN A 166 -0.88 -22.84 6.34
C ASN A 166 -1.18 -21.41 6.84
N LYS A 167 -2.46 -21.09 7.09
CA LYS A 167 -2.90 -19.71 7.44
C LYS A 167 -2.19 -19.16 8.67
N GLU A 168 -1.78 -20.01 9.60
CA GLU A 168 -0.98 -19.69 10.79
C GLU A 168 0.46 -19.25 10.48
N LYS A 169 0.89 -19.33 9.22
CA LYS A 169 2.19 -18.83 8.74
C LYS A 169 2.03 -17.63 7.79
N LEU A 170 0.81 -17.20 7.50
CA LEU A 170 0.51 -16.12 6.55
C LEU A 170 0.24 -14.81 7.26
N ILE A 171 1.08 -13.81 7.01
CA ILE A 171 0.94 -12.44 7.50
C ILE A 171 0.48 -11.58 6.34
N LEU A 172 -0.70 -10.97 6.46
CA LEU A 172 -1.24 -10.05 5.46
C LEU A 172 -0.84 -8.63 5.82
N LEU A 173 -0.08 -7.97 4.94
CA LEU A 173 0.33 -6.59 5.12
C LEU A 173 -0.15 -5.72 3.96
N SER A 174 -0.32 -4.44 4.26
CA SER A 174 -0.53 -3.42 3.24
C SER A 174 0.75 -2.60 3.04
N HIS A 175 0.93 -1.96 1.89
CA HIS A 175 1.99 -0.94 1.73
C HIS A 175 1.84 0.21 2.73
N LYS A 176 0.63 0.45 3.27
CA LYS A 176 0.45 1.35 4.42
C LYS A 176 1.19 0.88 5.67
N THR A 177 1.31 -0.42 5.91
CA THR A 177 2.12 -0.94 7.02
C THR A 177 3.60 -0.54 6.89
N ILE A 178 4.14 -0.53 5.67
CA ILE A 178 5.52 -0.07 5.42
C ILE A 178 5.64 1.42 5.71
N ILE A 179 4.68 2.24 5.27
CA ILE A 179 4.62 3.68 5.58
C ILE A 179 4.61 3.89 7.10
N ASP A 180 3.70 3.23 7.81
CA ASP A 180 3.52 3.41 9.26
C ASP A 180 4.77 2.96 10.04
N TRP A 181 5.44 1.90 9.60
CA TRP A 181 6.74 1.49 10.14
C TRP A 181 7.82 2.54 9.89
N LEU A 182 7.97 3.01 8.65
CA LEU A 182 8.97 4.02 8.28
C LEU A 182 8.76 5.34 9.04
N GLU A 183 7.51 5.77 9.21
CA GLU A 183 7.15 6.91 10.04
C GLU A 183 7.57 6.70 11.51
N SER A 184 7.40 5.49 12.05
CA SER A 184 7.80 5.19 13.43
C SER A 184 9.32 5.25 13.64
N ILE A 185 10.12 4.78 12.69
CA ILE A 185 11.59 4.81 12.79
C ILE A 185 12.18 6.16 12.42
N LYS A 186 11.51 6.93 11.54
CA LYS A 186 11.90 8.31 11.20
C LYS A 186 11.97 9.22 12.43
N GLU A 187 11.15 8.94 13.44
CA GLU A 187 11.10 9.72 14.66
C GLU A 187 12.25 9.44 15.65
N LYS A 188 13.06 8.39 15.43
CA LYS A 188 14.22 8.04 16.26
C LYS A 188 15.35 9.07 16.12
N GLU A 189 16.05 9.34 17.23
CA GLU A 189 17.12 10.35 17.28
C GLU A 189 18.26 10.07 16.28
N GLU A 190 18.67 8.80 16.14
CA GLU A 190 19.73 8.41 15.21
C GLU A 190 19.38 8.69 13.73
N VAL A 191 18.09 8.65 13.38
CA VAL A 191 17.60 8.97 12.03
C VAL A 191 17.48 10.47 11.87
N LYS A 192 16.89 11.17 12.85
CA LYS A 192 16.76 12.64 12.85
C LYS A 192 18.10 13.36 12.78
N ASN A 193 19.14 12.79 13.38
CA ASN A 193 20.50 13.36 13.38
C ASN A 193 21.32 12.96 12.14
N ASN A 194 20.73 12.22 11.19
CA ASN A 194 21.38 11.81 9.94
C ASN A 194 20.53 12.25 8.74
N ASP A 195 20.80 13.44 8.22
CA ASP A 195 20.04 14.05 7.11
C ASP A 195 19.93 13.15 5.87
N SER A 196 21.00 12.40 5.57
CA SER A 196 21.02 11.50 4.41
C SER A 196 20.08 10.32 4.62
N LEU A 197 20.11 9.71 5.81
CA LEU A 197 19.22 8.60 6.16
C LEU A 197 17.76 9.07 6.27
N TYR A 198 17.54 10.21 6.91
CA TYR A 198 16.23 10.84 7.02
C TYR A 198 15.62 11.07 5.64
N SER A 199 16.39 11.66 4.72
CA SER A 199 15.95 11.92 3.35
C SER A 199 15.65 10.63 2.58
N ALA A 200 16.46 9.58 2.75
CA ALA A 200 16.21 8.28 2.13
C ALA A 200 14.91 7.65 2.64
N ILE A 201 14.64 7.71 3.95
CA ILE A 201 13.40 7.21 4.56
C ILE A 201 12.19 8.00 4.04
N ILE A 202 12.25 9.33 4.00
CA ILE A 202 11.19 10.17 3.42
C ILE A 202 10.92 9.76 1.96
N GLN A 203 11.96 9.57 1.17
CA GLN A 203 11.83 9.22 -0.23
C GLN A 203 11.19 7.84 -0.45
N ILE A 204 11.43 6.88 0.44
CA ILE A 204 10.75 5.59 0.43
C ILE A 204 9.30 5.76 0.87
N ILE A 205 9.01 6.52 1.94
CA ILE A 205 7.65 6.83 2.38
C ILE A 205 6.82 7.41 1.22
N GLU A 206 7.35 8.41 0.51
CA GLU A 206 6.66 9.02 -0.63
C GLU A 206 6.40 8.00 -1.76
N THR A 207 7.37 7.12 -2.03
CA THR A 207 7.22 6.06 -3.03
C THR A 207 6.08 5.09 -2.64
N GLU A 208 6.03 4.67 -1.39
CA GLU A 208 4.99 3.78 -0.85
C GLU A 208 3.61 4.46 -0.83
N GLN A 209 3.55 5.76 -0.51
CA GLN A 209 2.31 6.56 -0.54
C GLN A 209 1.73 6.72 -1.95
N ILE A 210 2.59 6.74 -2.97
CA ILE A 210 2.16 6.73 -4.38
C ILE A 210 1.61 5.35 -4.75
N ILE A 211 2.27 4.27 -4.32
CA ILE A 211 1.83 2.88 -4.57
C ILE A 211 0.41 2.64 -4.02
N THR A 212 0.11 3.14 -2.84
CA THR A 212 -1.21 3.00 -2.21
C THR A 212 -2.29 3.91 -2.82
N ASN A 213 -1.94 4.92 -3.64
CA ASN A 213 -2.76 6.13 -3.87
C ASN A 213 -3.26 6.77 -2.56
N SER A 214 -2.65 6.47 -1.40
CA SER A 214 -3.08 7.09 -0.14
C SER A 214 -2.68 8.56 -0.10
N LEU A 215 -1.66 8.95 -0.87
CA LEU A 215 -1.15 10.31 -0.86
C LEU A 215 -2.18 11.36 -1.31
N GLU A 216 -2.78 11.19 -2.48
CA GLU A 216 -3.83 12.10 -2.96
C GLU A 216 -5.03 12.08 -2.03
N GLY A 217 -5.45 10.89 -1.55
CA GLY A 217 -6.60 10.75 -0.65
C GLY A 217 -6.39 11.42 0.71
N ASP A 218 -5.19 11.33 1.29
CA ASP A 218 -4.88 11.89 2.61
C ASP A 218 -4.62 13.39 2.54
N ILE A 219 -3.93 13.87 1.50
CA ILE A 219 -3.78 15.31 1.21
C ILE A 219 -5.14 15.95 0.97
N MET A 220 -5.98 15.31 0.14
CA MET A 220 -7.36 15.77 -0.06
C MET A 220 -8.08 15.88 1.28
N LYS A 221 -8.04 14.85 2.13
CA LYS A 221 -8.71 14.90 3.45
C LYS A 221 -8.18 16.03 4.33
N GLU A 222 -6.88 16.25 4.39
CA GLU A 222 -6.29 17.30 5.22
C GLU A 222 -6.62 18.70 4.70
N GLU A 223 -6.51 18.94 3.39
CA GLU A 223 -6.83 20.23 2.79
C GLU A 223 -8.33 20.54 2.86
N ILE A 224 -9.19 19.52 2.71
CA ILE A 224 -10.64 19.67 2.96
C ILE A 224 -10.88 20.09 4.42
N LYS A 225 -10.23 19.44 5.39
CA LYS A 225 -10.36 19.82 6.80
C LYS A 225 -9.89 21.25 7.04
N LYS A 226 -8.74 21.66 6.50
CA LYS A 226 -8.21 23.02 6.63
C LYS A 226 -9.15 24.06 6.01
N TYR A 227 -9.62 23.83 4.78
CA TYR A 227 -10.55 24.72 4.09
C TYR A 227 -11.79 25.02 4.93
N PHE A 228 -12.46 23.96 5.40
CA PHE A 228 -13.69 24.11 6.17
C PHE A 228 -13.44 24.62 7.60
N ASN A 229 -12.35 24.23 8.26
CA ASN A 229 -12.02 24.76 9.59
C ASN A 229 -11.67 26.26 9.55
N ASN A 230 -10.96 26.71 8.51
CA ASN A 230 -10.62 28.13 8.34
C ASN A 230 -11.84 28.98 8.01
N LYS A 231 -12.73 28.48 7.14
CA LYS A 231 -13.90 29.23 6.67
C LYS A 231 -15.10 29.15 7.62
N TYR A 232 -15.21 28.04 8.35
CA TYR A 232 -16.32 27.72 9.24
C TYR A 232 -15.84 27.10 10.58
N PRO A 233 -15.04 27.84 11.38
CA PRO A 233 -14.47 27.33 12.62
C PRO A 233 -15.58 26.86 13.58
N ASN A 234 -15.44 25.65 14.11
CA ASN A 234 -16.34 24.99 15.08
C ASN A 234 -17.81 24.79 14.66
N LYS A 235 -18.24 25.32 13.51
CA LYS A 235 -19.63 25.23 13.05
C LYS A 235 -20.10 23.81 12.76
N PHE A 236 -19.22 22.90 12.32
CA PHE A 236 -19.64 21.51 12.06
C PHE A 236 -19.96 20.71 13.34
N LYS A 237 -19.48 21.16 14.52
CA LYS A 237 -19.71 20.50 15.80
C LYS A 237 -20.98 20.97 16.52
N GLU A 238 -21.51 22.13 16.14
CA GLU A 238 -22.58 22.81 16.89
C GLU A 238 -23.99 22.57 16.34
N TYR A 239 -24.14 21.96 15.15
CA TYR A 239 -25.44 21.86 14.48
C TYR A 239 -25.86 20.41 14.21
N PRO A 240 -26.89 19.89 14.90
CA PRO A 240 -27.50 18.57 14.63
C PRO A 240 -27.93 18.38 13.17
N GLU A 241 -28.24 19.48 12.48
CA GLU A 241 -28.63 19.51 11.07
C GLU A 241 -27.49 19.08 10.14
N VAL A 242 -26.22 19.33 10.50
CA VAL A 242 -25.03 18.89 9.74
C VAL A 242 -24.94 17.37 9.69
N ILE A 243 -25.32 16.68 10.78
CA ILE A 243 -25.39 15.22 10.82
C ILE A 243 -26.43 14.71 9.81
N ASN A 244 -27.57 15.38 9.73
CA ASN A 244 -28.63 15.01 8.77
C ASN A 244 -28.20 15.25 7.32
N TYR A 245 -27.53 16.37 7.01
CA TYR A 245 -26.95 16.61 5.68
C TYR A 245 -25.84 15.60 5.35
N THR A 246 -25.03 15.20 6.32
CA THR A 246 -23.99 14.17 6.13
C THR A 246 -24.61 12.81 5.78
N LYS A 247 -25.69 12.43 6.47
CA LYS A 247 -26.46 11.21 6.16
C LYS A 247 -27.10 11.29 4.77
N LEU A 248 -27.68 12.44 4.42
CA LEU A 248 -28.26 12.67 3.09
C LEU A 248 -27.19 12.58 2.00
N LEU A 249 -26.01 13.17 2.21
CA LEU A 249 -24.89 13.12 1.27
C LEU A 249 -24.40 11.68 1.06
N LYS A 250 -24.26 10.90 2.14
CA LYS A 250 -23.93 9.47 2.05
C LYS A 250 -24.97 8.69 1.25
N SER A 251 -26.25 8.90 1.56
CA SER A 251 -27.36 8.23 0.85
C SER A 251 -27.40 8.62 -0.63
N ALA A 252 -27.08 9.88 -0.95
CA ALA A 252 -26.99 10.34 -2.34
C ALA A 252 -25.79 9.74 -3.08
N ILE A 253 -24.63 9.61 -2.43
CA ILE A 253 -23.45 8.92 -2.99
C ILE A 253 -23.78 7.45 -3.28
N GLU A 254 -24.43 6.77 -2.33
CA GLU A 254 -24.88 5.38 -2.50
C GLU A 254 -25.84 5.25 -3.69
N ALA A 255 -26.87 6.09 -3.77
CA ALA A 255 -27.81 6.07 -4.88
C ALA A 255 -27.17 6.36 -6.24
N VAL A 256 -26.21 7.31 -6.31
CA VAL A 256 -25.46 7.58 -7.54
C VAL A 256 -24.58 6.40 -7.93
N ALA A 257 -23.93 5.76 -6.95
CA ALA A 257 -23.15 4.54 -7.19
C ALA A 257 -24.05 3.43 -7.75
N ASP A 258 -25.23 3.20 -7.17
CA ASP A 258 -26.20 2.23 -7.65
C ASP A 258 -26.67 2.52 -9.08
N ILE A 259 -26.92 3.79 -9.43
CA ILE A 259 -27.25 4.20 -10.80
C ILE A 259 -26.09 3.85 -11.75
N PHE A 260 -24.84 4.14 -11.36
CA PHE A 260 -23.66 3.79 -12.14
C PHE A 260 -23.50 2.28 -12.31
N TYR A 261 -23.69 1.50 -11.24
CA TYR A 261 -23.64 0.04 -11.29
C TYR A 261 -24.71 -0.52 -12.21
N ASN A 262 -25.96 -0.09 -12.07
CA ASN A 262 -27.07 -0.51 -12.92
C ASN A 262 -26.84 -0.12 -14.39
N TYR A 263 -26.34 1.09 -14.65
CA TYR A 263 -25.97 1.50 -15.99
C TYR A 263 -24.87 0.59 -16.55
N PHE A 264 -23.83 0.28 -15.76
CA PHE A 264 -22.74 -0.58 -16.18
C PHE A 264 -23.20 -2.02 -16.44
N GLU A 265 -23.99 -2.63 -15.54
CA GLU A 265 -24.57 -3.97 -15.73
C GLU A 265 -25.40 -4.05 -17.01
N ASN A 266 -26.33 -3.11 -17.19
CA ASN A 266 -27.23 -3.10 -18.35
C ASN A 266 -26.50 -2.86 -19.68
N ASN A 267 -25.28 -2.34 -19.64
CA ASN A 267 -24.49 -2.05 -20.84
C ASN A 267 -23.22 -2.92 -20.92
N ILE A 268 -23.04 -3.89 -20.01
CA ILE A 268 -21.79 -4.65 -19.91
C ILE A 268 -21.51 -5.43 -21.20
N GLU A 269 -22.56 -5.97 -21.82
CA GLU A 269 -22.48 -6.72 -23.06
C GLU A 269 -22.07 -5.82 -24.23
N TYR A 270 -22.61 -4.60 -24.31
CA TYR A 270 -22.19 -3.59 -25.29
C TYR A 270 -20.72 -3.18 -25.09
N TYR A 271 -20.28 -2.99 -23.85
CA TYR A 271 -18.89 -2.64 -23.55
C TYR A 271 -17.92 -3.79 -23.85
N ILE A 272 -18.30 -5.03 -23.56
CA ILE A 272 -17.53 -6.23 -23.93
C ILE A 272 -17.41 -6.33 -25.46
N LEU A 273 -18.51 -6.17 -26.20
CA LEU A 273 -18.49 -6.18 -27.67
C LEU A 273 -17.62 -5.07 -28.26
N LYS A 274 -17.67 -3.87 -27.67
CA LYS A 274 -16.82 -2.75 -28.08
C LYS A 274 -15.34 -3.04 -27.84
N LEU A 275 -14.99 -3.61 -26.69
CA LEU A 275 -13.61 -4.00 -26.36
C LEU A 275 -13.08 -5.12 -27.27
N ILE A 276 -13.94 -6.09 -27.63
CA ILE A 276 -13.60 -7.14 -28.59
C ILE A 276 -13.30 -6.52 -29.95
N ASN A 277 -14.20 -5.66 -30.47
CA ASN A 277 -14.02 -5.00 -31.76
C ASN A 277 -12.77 -4.10 -31.81
N ASP A 278 -12.51 -3.33 -30.76
CA ASP A 278 -11.29 -2.50 -30.67
C ASP A 278 -10.02 -3.36 -30.63
N SER A 279 -10.08 -4.57 -30.07
CA SER A 279 -8.97 -5.52 -30.04
C SER A 279 -8.72 -6.20 -31.40
N GLU A 280 -9.79 -6.48 -32.16
CA GLU A 280 -9.68 -7.04 -33.51
C GLU A 280 -9.19 -6.00 -34.52
N ILE A 281 -9.66 -4.75 -34.43
CA ILE A 281 -9.14 -3.63 -35.24
C ILE A 281 -7.64 -3.45 -35.01
N LYS A 282 -7.16 -3.55 -33.76
CA LYS A 282 -5.72 -3.50 -33.44
C LYS A 282 -4.92 -4.70 -33.96
N LYS A 283 -5.54 -5.86 -34.19
CA LYS A 283 -4.89 -7.01 -34.83
C LYS A 283 -4.81 -6.88 -36.35
N ILE A 284 -5.75 -6.18 -36.98
CA ILE A 284 -5.78 -5.94 -38.43
C ILE A 284 -4.77 -4.85 -38.86
N ILE A 285 -4.39 -3.96 -37.94
CA ILE A 285 -3.44 -2.85 -38.18
C ILE A 285 -1.97 -3.24 -37.86
N LYS A 286 -1.70 -4.49 -37.49
CA LYS A 286 -0.36 -5.03 -37.23
C LYS A 286 0.12 -5.93 -38.36
#